data_AF-A0A1J4TXQ8-F1
#
_entry.id   AF-A0A1J4TXQ8-F1
#
_cell.length_a   1.000
_cell.length_b   1.000
_cell.length_c   1.000
_cell.angle_alpha   90.00
_cell.angle_beta   90.00
_cell.angle_gamma   90.00
#
_symmetry.space_group_name_H-M   'P 1'
#
loop_
_entity.id
_entity.type
_entity.pdbx_description
1 polymer ?
#
loop_
_entity_poly.entity_id
_entity_poly.type
_entity_poly.pdbx_seq_one_letter_code
_entity_poly.pdbx_strand_id
1 'polypeptide(L)'
;MKNLTEQQKLEYREMKKSRIQTIRKTLSDMTEEQRTQLIEKFGIVTTIEGHPLTAHNTCFLYAQTEKPVTIIGGFQQWRKAGRVVKKGEHSLLIFVPSQKSNEGKEAAGDDDVFFFTANVFDITQTEVVNE
;
A
#
# COMPACT_ATOMS: atom_id res chain seq x y z
N MET A 1 10.74 -20.42 16.80
CA MET A 1 9.71 -20.18 15.75
C MET A 1 9.61 -21.46 14.93
N LYS A 2 8.41 -22.06 14.78
CA LYS A 2 8.23 -23.22 13.89
C LYS A 2 8.41 -22.73 12.45
N ASN A 3 9.40 -23.27 11.74
CA ASN A 3 9.55 -23.02 10.32
C ASN A 3 8.35 -23.65 9.59
N LEU A 4 7.60 -22.84 8.83
CA LEU A 4 6.50 -23.34 8.00
C LEU A 4 7.06 -24.34 6.98
N THR A 5 6.31 -25.40 6.71
CA THR A 5 6.60 -26.31 5.61
C THR A 5 6.43 -25.58 4.27
N GLU A 6 7.06 -26.07 3.20
CA GLU A 6 6.91 -25.47 1.86
C GLU A 6 5.45 -25.42 1.40
N GLN A 7 4.66 -26.43 1.75
CA GLN A 7 3.23 -26.46 1.47
C GLN A 7 2.47 -25.34 2.20
N GLN A 8 2.75 -25.13 3.49
CA GLN A 8 2.16 -24.04 4.26
C GLN A 8 2.56 -22.66 3.74
N LYS A 9 3.80 -22.49 3.25
CA LYS A 9 4.25 -21.24 2.62
C LYS A 9 3.52 -20.99 1.31
N LEU A 10 3.28 -22.02 0.51
CA LEU A 10 2.57 -21.92 -0.77
C LEU A 10 1.10 -21.56 -0.54
N GLU A 11 0.43 -22.24 0.37
CA GLU A 11 -0.95 -21.95 0.78
C GLU A 11 -1.09 -20.51 1.29
N TYR A 12 -0.16 -20.05 2.11
CA TYR A 12 -0.15 -18.66 2.58
C TYR A 12 0.01 -17.64 1.45
N ARG A 13 0.86 -17.93 0.45
CA ARG A 13 1.03 -17.08 -0.73
C ARG A 13 -0.24 -17.03 -1.59
N GLU A 14 -0.85 -18.18 -1.85
CA GLU A 14 -2.10 -18.27 -2.61
C GLU A 14 -3.26 -17.60 -1.87
N MET A 15 -3.37 -17.79 -0.56
CA MET A 15 -4.35 -17.10 0.28
C MET A 15 -4.16 -15.58 0.26
N LYS A 16 -2.91 -15.09 0.33
CA LYS A 16 -2.64 -13.64 0.17
C LYS A 16 -3.05 -13.14 -1.20
N LYS A 17 -2.72 -13.89 -2.25
CA LYS A 17 -3.05 -13.55 -3.63
C LYS A 17 -4.56 -13.50 -3.85
N SER A 18 -5.30 -14.50 -3.38
CA SER A 18 -6.76 -14.56 -3.49
C SER A 18 -7.42 -13.43 -2.70
N ARG A 19 -6.94 -13.14 -1.48
CA ARG A 19 -7.43 -12.00 -0.69
C ARG A 19 -7.27 -10.68 -1.43
N ILE A 20 -6.10 -10.44 -2.03
CA ILE A 20 -5.84 -9.23 -2.82
C ILE A 20 -6.71 -9.19 -4.08
N GLN A 21 -6.94 -10.33 -4.75
CA GLN A 21 -7.85 -10.41 -5.89
C GLN A 21 -9.29 -10.06 -5.50
N THR A 22 -9.78 -10.57 -4.37
CA THR A 22 -11.11 -10.23 -3.85
C THR A 22 -11.21 -8.75 -3.55
N ILE A 23 -10.24 -8.18 -2.83
CA ILE A 23 -10.20 -6.74 -2.53
C ILE A 23 -10.25 -5.91 -3.81
N ARG A 24 -9.46 -6.28 -4.84
CA ARG A 24 -9.46 -5.58 -6.14
C ARG A 24 -10.82 -5.63 -6.81
N LYS A 25 -11.48 -6.79 -6.79
CA LYS A 25 -12.82 -6.95 -7.36
C LYS A 25 -13.86 -6.13 -6.58
N THR A 26 -13.83 -6.19 -5.26
CA THR A 26 -14.72 -5.36 -4.43
C THR A 26 -14.53 -3.89 -4.74
N LEU A 27 -13.28 -3.42 -4.85
CA LEU A 27 -13.00 -2.04 -5.19
C LEU A 27 -13.39 -1.69 -6.63
N SER A 28 -13.30 -2.59 -7.61
CA SER A 28 -13.79 -2.29 -8.97
C SER A 28 -15.31 -2.15 -9.00
N ASP A 29 -16.01 -2.89 -8.14
CA ASP A 29 -17.46 -2.92 -8.07
C ASP A 29 -18.04 -1.74 -7.25
N MET A 30 -17.19 -0.94 -6.57
CA MET A 30 -17.62 0.23 -5.79
C MET A 30 -17.93 1.44 -6.66
N THR A 31 -19.09 2.07 -6.41
CA THR A 31 -19.48 3.35 -7.02
C THR A 31 -18.69 4.52 -6.44
N GLU A 32 -18.64 5.64 -7.16
CA GLU A 32 -17.94 6.85 -6.69
C GLU A 32 -18.49 7.39 -5.36
N GLU A 33 -19.82 7.35 -5.18
CA GLU A 33 -20.49 7.77 -3.93
C GLU A 33 -20.04 6.92 -2.72
N GLN A 34 -19.91 5.60 -2.90
CA GLN A 34 -19.44 4.72 -1.84
C GLN A 34 -17.98 5.00 -1.47
N ARG A 35 -17.14 5.43 -2.44
CA ARG A 35 -15.76 5.83 -2.18
C ARG A 35 -15.70 7.13 -1.38
N THR A 36 -16.56 8.10 -1.70
CA THR A 36 -16.63 9.39 -0.99
C THR A 36 -17.05 9.19 0.46
N GLN A 37 -18.07 8.36 0.72
CA GLN A 37 -18.52 8.04 2.08
C GLN A 37 -17.42 7.36 2.94
N LEU A 38 -16.57 6.53 2.32
CA LEU A 38 -15.41 5.97 3.02
C LEU A 38 -14.39 7.04 3.41
N ILE A 39 -14.10 7.98 2.52
CA ILE A 39 -13.14 9.07 2.78
C ILE A 39 -13.65 9.96 3.93
N GLU A 40 -14.93 10.31 3.93
CA GLU A 40 -15.53 11.10 5.03
C GLU A 40 -15.48 10.36 6.37
N LYS A 41 -15.72 9.04 6.35
CA LYS A 41 -15.72 8.22 7.56
C LYS A 41 -14.32 8.04 8.17
N PHE A 42 -13.30 7.90 7.33
CA PHE A 42 -11.97 7.49 7.76
C PHE A 42 -10.91 8.59 7.71
N GLY A 43 -11.21 9.74 7.09
CA GLY A 43 -10.32 10.88 6.95
C GLY A 43 -9.35 10.77 5.77
N ILE A 44 -8.62 11.86 5.50
CA ILE A 44 -7.62 11.90 4.42
C ILE A 44 -6.36 11.17 4.89
N VAL A 45 -6.02 10.08 4.22
CA VAL A 45 -4.73 9.41 4.39
C VAL A 45 -3.67 10.20 3.62
N THR A 46 -2.56 10.50 4.29
CA THR A 46 -1.44 11.25 3.68
C THR A 46 -0.18 10.40 3.62
N THR A 47 0.70 10.71 2.67
CA THR A 47 2.07 10.21 2.69
C THR A 47 2.87 10.93 3.77
N ILE A 48 3.99 10.35 4.18
CA ILE A 48 4.95 10.98 5.08
C ILE A 48 5.53 12.31 4.55
N GLU A 49 5.44 12.55 3.24
CA GLU A 49 5.81 13.81 2.58
C GLU A 49 4.66 14.84 2.61
N GLY A 50 3.50 14.49 3.17
CA GLY A 50 2.34 15.36 3.31
C GLY A 50 1.39 15.35 2.11
N HIS A 51 1.60 14.46 1.14
CA HIS A 51 0.73 14.37 -0.04
C HIS A 51 -0.52 13.53 0.26
N PRO A 52 -1.73 14.01 -0.04
CA PRO A 52 -2.95 13.22 0.14
C PRO A 52 -2.95 12.04 -0.84
N LEU A 53 -3.40 10.88 -0.39
CA LEU A 53 -3.65 9.75 -1.28
C LEU A 53 -4.90 9.96 -2.11
N THR A 54 -4.89 9.37 -3.30
CA THR A 54 -6.09 9.30 -4.14
C THR A 54 -7.19 8.49 -3.43
N ALA A 55 -8.45 8.76 -3.80
CA ALA A 55 -9.60 8.00 -3.31
C ALA A 55 -9.43 6.48 -3.52
N HIS A 56 -8.87 6.09 -4.67
CA HIS A 56 -8.61 4.70 -5.01
C HIS A 56 -7.60 4.05 -4.04
N ASN A 57 -6.44 4.68 -3.81
CA ASN A 57 -5.44 4.15 -2.88
C ASN A 57 -5.94 4.17 -1.43
N THR A 58 -6.73 5.17 -1.04
CA THR A 58 -7.36 5.24 0.27
C THR A 58 -8.30 4.05 0.50
N CYS A 59 -9.22 3.79 -0.44
CA CYS A 59 -10.10 2.63 -0.36
C CYS A 59 -9.29 1.31 -0.38
N PHE A 60 -8.24 1.22 -1.20
CA PHE A 60 -7.39 0.04 -1.28
C PHE A 60 -6.67 -0.26 0.03
N LEU A 61 -6.23 0.76 0.77
CA LEU A 61 -5.63 0.59 2.09
C LEU A 61 -6.63 0.06 3.11
N TYR A 62 -7.80 0.69 3.25
CA TYR A 62 -8.81 0.26 4.22
C TYR A 62 -9.40 -1.12 3.90
N ALA A 63 -9.40 -1.54 2.64
CA ALA A 63 -9.80 -2.91 2.30
C ALA A 63 -8.78 -3.98 2.77
N GLN A 64 -7.55 -3.60 3.11
CA GLN A 64 -6.50 -4.51 3.56
C GLN A 64 -6.39 -4.63 5.09
N THR A 65 -6.99 -3.71 5.85
CA THR A 65 -6.83 -3.62 7.30
C THR A 65 -8.09 -3.05 7.97
N GLU A 66 -8.42 -3.59 9.14
CA GLU A 66 -9.47 -3.03 10.02
C GLU A 66 -8.94 -1.91 10.91
N LYS A 67 -7.61 -1.75 11.00
CA LYS A 67 -6.97 -0.69 11.77
C LYS A 67 -7.07 0.66 11.05
N PRO A 68 -7.22 1.78 11.78
CA PRO A 68 -7.16 3.11 11.18
C PRO A 68 -5.79 3.32 10.54
N VAL A 69 -5.79 3.94 9.36
CA VAL A 69 -4.60 4.37 8.62
C VAL A 69 -4.66 5.89 8.54
N THR A 70 -3.54 6.57 8.78
CA THR A 70 -3.48 8.03 8.90
C THR A 70 -2.34 8.62 8.07
N ILE A 71 -1.11 8.18 8.33
CA ILE A 71 0.10 8.63 7.64
C ILE A 71 0.84 7.40 7.20
N ILE A 72 1.08 7.28 5.89
CA ILE A 72 1.77 6.14 5.32
C ILE A 72 3.12 6.51 4.72
N GLY A 73 4.05 5.56 4.73
CA GLY A 73 5.35 5.70 4.10
C GLY A 73 5.96 4.34 3.75
N GLY A 74 6.82 4.32 2.74
CA GLY A 74 7.69 3.19 2.47
C GLY A 74 8.74 3.03 3.57
N PHE A 75 9.28 1.83 3.71
CA PHE A 75 10.26 1.50 4.76
C PHE A 75 11.45 2.47 4.80
N GLN A 76 12.01 2.82 3.65
CA GLN A 76 13.13 3.76 3.57
C GLN A 76 12.72 5.21 3.84
N GLN A 77 11.48 5.61 3.52
CA GLN A 77 10.99 6.94 3.86
C GLN A 77 10.87 7.09 5.39
N TRP A 78 10.37 6.06 6.09
CA TRP A 78 10.34 6.06 7.55
C TRP A 78 11.73 6.18 8.16
N ARG A 79 12.71 5.42 7.65
CA ARG A 79 14.11 5.51 8.12
C ARG A 79 14.69 6.91 7.95
N LYS A 80 14.45 7.55 6.80
CA LYS A 80 14.87 8.94 6.56
C LYS A 80 14.22 9.92 7.53
N ALA A 81 12.99 9.64 7.96
CA ALA A 81 12.24 10.44 8.94
C ALA A 81 12.55 10.08 10.40
N GLY A 82 13.65 9.35 10.69
CA GLY A 82 14.04 9.01 12.07
C GLY A 82 13.13 7.96 12.73
N ARG A 83 12.39 7.17 11.94
CA ARG A 83 11.53 6.10 12.43
C ARG A 83 11.88 4.76 11.81
N VAL A 84 11.58 3.68 12.51
CA VAL A 84 11.75 2.31 11.99
C VAL A 84 10.45 1.54 12.14
N VAL A 85 10.15 0.67 11.17
CA VAL A 85 9.00 -0.24 11.26
C VAL A 85 9.27 -1.25 12.38
N LYS A 86 8.30 -1.39 13.29
CA LYS A 86 8.37 -2.32 14.43
C LYS A 86 8.49 -3.76 13.94
N LYS A 87 9.24 -4.57 14.68
CA LYS A 87 9.42 -5.99 14.33
C LYS A 87 8.07 -6.73 14.36
N GLY A 88 7.78 -7.47 13.29
CA GLY A 88 6.55 -8.27 13.16
C GLY A 88 5.40 -7.55 12.47
N GLU A 89 5.53 -6.25 12.18
CA GLU A 89 4.54 -5.52 11.40
C GLU A 89 4.50 -5.99 9.95
N HIS A 90 3.31 -5.91 9.35
CA HIS A 90 3.06 -6.28 7.96
C HIS A 90 2.74 -5.05 7.13
N SER A 91 3.30 -4.99 5.93
CA SER A 91 3.02 -3.90 4.99
C SER A 91 1.59 -3.93 4.48
N LEU A 92 1.10 -2.75 4.15
CA LEU A 92 -0.05 -2.52 3.30
C LEU A 92 0.43 -2.23 1.87
N LEU A 93 -0.45 -2.39 0.89
CA LEU A 93 -0.15 -2.12 -0.52
C LEU A 93 -0.85 -0.86 -1.01
N ILE A 94 -0.18 -0.09 -1.86
CA ILE A 94 -0.76 0.98 -2.66
C ILE A 94 -0.40 0.80 -4.13
N PHE A 95 -1.20 1.33 -5.05
CA PHE A 95 -0.84 1.42 -6.47
C PHE A 95 0.00 2.67 -6.71
N VAL A 96 1.12 2.49 -7.41
CA VAL A 96 2.05 3.56 -7.76
C VAL A 96 2.27 3.54 -9.27
N PRO A 97 2.14 4.69 -9.96
CA PRO A 97 2.49 4.77 -11.37
C PRO A 97 4.00 4.65 -11.55
N SER A 98 4.42 3.96 -12.60
CA SER A 98 5.80 3.81 -13.03
C SER A 98 5.88 3.98 -14.52
N GLN A 99 6.99 4.54 -14.99
CA GLN A 99 7.32 4.61 -16.41
C GLN A 99 8.36 3.55 -16.71
N LYS A 100 8.27 2.87 -17.86
CA LYS A 100 9.37 2.03 -18.33
C LYS A 100 10.53 2.93 -18.73
N SER A 101 11.70 2.75 -18.13
CA SER A 101 12.92 3.40 -18.60
C SER A 101 13.34 2.72 -19.91
N ASN A 102 12.97 3.33 -21.05
CA ASN A 102 13.56 2.96 -22.33
C ASN A 102 14.97 3.55 -22.37
N GLU A 103 15.98 2.75 -22.02
CA GLU A 103 17.37 3.07 -22.36
C GLU A 103 17.49 3.14 -23.89
N GLY A 104 17.37 4.36 -24.45
CA GLY A 104 17.76 4.65 -25.84
C GLY A 104 16.66 5.03 -26.85
N LYS A 105 15.44 5.43 -26.44
CA LYS A 105 14.48 6.03 -27.40
C LYS A 105 13.79 7.27 -26.85
N GLU A 106 13.65 8.26 -27.72
CA GLU A 106 13.05 9.57 -27.47
C GLU A 106 11.66 9.48 -26.83
N ALA A 107 11.44 10.37 -25.85
CA ALA A 107 10.19 10.71 -25.16
C ALA A 107 9.16 9.56 -25.00
N ALA A 108 9.11 8.97 -23.79
CA ALA A 108 8.02 8.11 -23.37
C ALA A 108 6.68 8.85 -23.51
N GLY A 109 5.80 8.37 -24.39
CA GLY A 109 4.42 8.83 -24.49
C GLY A 109 3.60 8.36 -23.27
N ASP A 110 2.39 8.91 -23.10
CA ASP A 110 1.46 8.57 -22.01
C ASP A 110 1.14 7.05 -21.96
N ASP A 111 1.32 6.34 -23.08
CA ASP A 111 1.11 4.89 -23.24
C ASP A 111 2.14 4.01 -22.48
N ASP A 112 3.21 4.56 -21.92
CA ASP A 112 4.25 3.81 -21.19
C ASP A 112 4.07 3.80 -19.66
N VAL A 113 2.97 4.37 -19.14
CA VAL A 113 2.65 4.36 -17.71
C VAL A 113 2.00 3.04 -17.32
N PHE A 114 2.63 2.30 -16.41
CA PHE A 114 2.05 1.13 -15.78
C PHE A 114 1.96 1.30 -14.26
N PHE A 115 0.99 0.64 -13.64
CA PHE A 115 0.84 0.64 -12.19
C PHE A 115 1.39 -0.65 -11.59
N PHE A 116 2.21 -0.52 -10.55
CA PHE A 116 2.62 -1.64 -9.71
C PHE A 116 2.20 -1.40 -8.26
N THR A 117 2.22 -2.45 -7.45
CA THR A 117 1.92 -2.34 -6.02
C THR A 117 3.19 -2.10 -5.22
N ALA A 118 3.23 -1.03 -4.43
CA ALA A 118 4.31 -0.73 -3.51
C ALA A 118 3.92 -1.07 -2.06
N ASN A 119 4.92 -1.44 -1.25
CA ASN A 119 4.74 -1.71 0.18
C ASN A 119 4.85 -0.43 0.99
N VAL A 120 3.86 -0.17 1.83
CA VAL A 120 3.81 0.99 2.74
C VAL A 120 3.41 0.54 4.15
N PHE A 121 3.70 1.39 5.12
CA PHE A 121 3.41 1.18 6.54
C PHE A 121 2.77 2.44 7.12
N ASP A 122 1.77 2.26 7.96
CA ASP A 122 1.19 3.36 8.75
C ASP A 122 2.14 3.78 9.89
N ILE A 123 2.08 5.04 10.30
CA ILE A 123 2.89 5.58 11.39
C ILE A 123 2.77 4.78 12.69
N THR A 124 1.61 4.21 13.00
CA THR A 124 1.38 3.38 14.20
C THR A 124 2.20 2.09 14.21
N GLN A 125 2.60 1.63 13.01
CA GLN A 125 3.48 0.47 12.80
C GLN A 125 4.97 0.82 12.97
N THR A 126 5.29 2.06 13.29
CA THR A 126 6.67 2.55 13.40
C THR A 126 6.97 3.08 14.80
N GLU A 127 8.24 3.06 15.17
CA GLU A 127 8.77 3.63 16.40
C GLU A 127 9.92 4.60 16.09
N VAL A 128 10.16 5.55 16.99
CA VAL A 128 11.29 6.48 16.86
C VAL A 128 12.57 5.69 17.05
N VAL A 129 13.56 5.96 16.20
CA VAL A 129 14.91 5.45 16.42
C VAL A 129 15.50 6.25 17.57
N ASN A 130 15.55 5.65 18.76
CA ASN A 130 16.29 6.22 19.89
C ASN A 130 17.79 6.05 19.60
N GLU A 131 18.57 7.13 19.74
CA GLU A 131 20.03 7.11 19.68
C GLU A 131 20.65 6.27 20.81
#